data_AF-A0AAW0J068-F1
#
_entry.id   AF-A0AAW0J068-F1
#
_cell.length_a   1.000
_cell.length_b   1.000
_cell.length_c   1.000
_cell.angle_alpha   90.00
_cell.angle_beta   90.00
_cell.angle_gamma   90.00
#
_symmetry.space_group_name_H-M   'P 1'
#
loop_
_entity.id
_entity.type
_entity.pdbx_description
1 polymer ?
#
loop_
_entity_poly.entity_id
_entity_poly.type
_entity_poly.pdbx_seq_one_letter_code
_entity_poly.pdbx_strand_id
1 'polypeptide(L)'
;MGWDFLPDETETAPTLQNSDDTLYCEAEAPASVEKEKTTRENSETDLEIEDTEKFLTIGQKELYLEACKLVGVVPASYFIQNMEESCMNLNHYGLGPKGTKAIAITLVSNTTILKLELEDNSIMEEGVLSLMEMLHENYYLQELNMSDNDLGLEGARIISDFLQENNSSLWKLKLSELHEREEPGAVTVPSKGLTGVGGQGSADGLVCIANSAPSLTAGNNFKEESAALLCQALSSNYRIRSLNLSHNQFSDVGGEHLGQMLALNVGLQSLNLSWNHFHIRAAVALCNGLRSNVTLKKLDVSMNGFGNEGALALGDVLRLNSCLVYIDISRNGITNEGASRISKGLEVNESLQVLKLFLNPMSMEGAVFLIMSIKRNPKSRMEELDISNVLVTEQFVKVLDGVCAVHPQLDVLYKGLQGLSSKKTASLWTNPMKLIQNYTDQQKIPAVEFFKSLNPSGSMIMPVGDFRKAMIQQNKVPINRYQVRELLKKLGEKKGMVDFSHHWPGCGMLKGVKNNVTSYTVEQLGQAMPVLCM
;
A
#
# COMPACT_ATOMS: atom_id res chain seq x y z
N MET A 1 -68.52 -5.20 -0.84
CA MET A 1 -68.00 -4.19 -1.77
C MET A 1 -66.81 -4.86 -2.45
N GLY A 2 -66.99 -5.64 -3.52
CA GLY A 2 -67.22 -5.19 -4.91
C GLY A 2 -65.99 -4.41 -5.37
N TRP A 3 -65.25 -4.70 -6.43
CA TRP A 3 -65.53 -5.32 -7.74
C TRP A 3 -64.20 -5.95 -8.25
N ASP A 4 -64.12 -7.25 -8.54
CA ASP A 4 -64.25 -7.93 -9.85
C ASP A 4 -63.53 -7.27 -11.06
N PHE A 5 -62.53 -7.96 -11.63
CA PHE A 5 -62.54 -8.52 -13.01
C PHE A 5 -61.23 -9.29 -13.32
N LEU A 6 -61.36 -10.60 -13.54
CA LEU A 6 -60.51 -11.55 -14.30
C LEU A 6 -61.47 -12.17 -15.37
N PRO A 7 -61.01 -12.69 -16.54
CA PRO A 7 -60.25 -13.96 -16.68
C PRO A 7 -59.11 -13.87 -17.73
N ASP A 8 -58.02 -14.65 -17.71
CA ASP A 8 -57.78 -16.11 -17.78
C ASP A 8 -57.84 -16.71 -19.21
N GLU A 9 -57.04 -17.77 -19.41
CA GLU A 9 -56.73 -18.60 -20.61
C GLU A 9 -55.31 -18.38 -21.18
N THR A 10 -54.28 -19.22 -20.94
CA THR A 10 -54.01 -20.69 -21.03
C THR A 10 -53.18 -21.05 -22.27
N GLU A 11 -52.08 -21.80 -22.02
CA GLU A 11 -51.43 -22.79 -22.92
C GLU A 11 -50.72 -22.24 -24.18
N THR A 12 -49.53 -22.65 -24.64
CA THR A 12 -48.79 -23.92 -24.63
C THR A 12 -47.34 -23.67 -25.10
N ALA A 13 -46.40 -24.55 -24.74
CA ALA A 13 -45.09 -24.66 -25.36
C ALA A 13 -45.16 -25.23 -26.80
N PRO A 14 -44.09 -25.09 -27.61
CA PRO A 14 -43.68 -26.24 -28.40
C PRO A 14 -42.17 -26.48 -28.38
N THR A 15 -41.81 -27.73 -28.05
CA THR A 15 -40.63 -28.43 -28.54
C THR A 15 -40.82 -28.84 -30.00
N LEU A 16 -39.78 -28.76 -30.82
CA LEU A 16 -39.65 -29.61 -32.02
C LEU A 16 -38.18 -29.82 -32.39
N GLN A 17 -37.83 -31.10 -32.54
CA GLN A 17 -36.54 -31.64 -32.99
C GLN A 17 -36.44 -31.68 -34.52
N ASN A 18 -35.19 -31.59 -35.00
CA ASN A 18 -34.54 -32.22 -36.17
C ASN A 18 -35.26 -32.29 -37.54
N SER A 19 -34.55 -31.79 -38.56
CA SER A 19 -34.10 -32.62 -39.69
C SER A 19 -32.96 -31.96 -40.48
N ASP A 20 -31.98 -32.81 -40.84
CA ASP A 20 -30.77 -32.66 -41.65
C ASP A 20 -30.87 -31.84 -42.95
N ASP A 21 -29.77 -31.19 -43.33
CA ASP A 21 -29.08 -31.57 -44.59
C ASP A 21 -27.63 -31.04 -44.67
N THR A 22 -26.78 -31.95 -45.13
CA THR A 22 -25.33 -31.96 -45.35
C THR A 22 -24.79 -30.96 -46.39
N LEU A 23 -23.55 -30.47 -46.25
CA LEU A 23 -22.43 -30.80 -47.18
C LEU A 23 -21.08 -30.19 -46.74
N TYR A 24 -20.10 -31.09 -46.62
CA TYR A 24 -18.65 -30.90 -46.47
C TYR A 24 -18.01 -30.65 -47.85
N CYS A 25 -16.95 -29.84 -47.94
CA CYS A 25 -15.90 -30.00 -48.96
C CYS A 25 -14.56 -29.47 -48.43
N GLU A 26 -13.63 -30.40 -48.22
CA GLU A 26 -12.18 -30.21 -48.14
C GLU A 26 -11.61 -29.96 -49.55
N ALA A 27 -10.46 -29.28 -49.67
CA ALA A 27 -9.56 -29.47 -50.81
C ALA A 27 -8.12 -29.06 -50.48
N GLU A 28 -7.22 -29.98 -50.82
CA GLU A 28 -5.77 -30.02 -50.59
C GLU A 28 -4.95 -29.12 -51.52
N ALA A 29 -3.67 -28.96 -51.17
CA ALA A 29 -2.61 -28.32 -51.95
C ALA A 29 -2.19 -29.12 -53.20
N PRO A 30 -1.49 -28.48 -54.16
CA PRO A 30 -0.53 -29.20 -54.98
C PRO A 30 0.86 -28.56 -55.04
N ALA A 31 1.83 -29.40 -55.41
CA ALA A 31 3.25 -29.11 -55.61
C ALA A 31 3.63 -28.96 -57.10
N SER A 32 4.68 -28.15 -57.34
CA SER A 32 5.75 -28.24 -58.38
C SER A 32 5.43 -28.28 -59.89
N VAL A 33 5.95 -27.30 -60.66
CA VAL A 33 6.55 -27.45 -62.01
C VAL A 33 7.68 -26.42 -62.22
N GLU A 34 8.75 -26.82 -62.93
CA GLU A 34 10.05 -26.16 -63.15
C GLU A 34 10.10 -25.07 -64.26
N LYS A 35 11.04 -24.11 -64.05
CA LYS A 35 12.00 -23.42 -64.96
C LYS A 35 11.59 -22.88 -66.35
N GLU A 36 11.85 -21.58 -66.56
CA GLU A 36 12.74 -21.11 -67.64
C GLU A 36 13.39 -19.74 -67.33
N LYS A 37 14.59 -19.51 -67.88
CA LYS A 37 15.58 -18.49 -67.48
C LYS A 37 15.81 -17.54 -68.66
N THR A 38 15.71 -16.22 -68.46
CA THR A 38 16.29 -15.22 -69.37
C THR A 38 17.05 -14.15 -68.59
N THR A 39 18.35 -14.08 -68.86
CA THR A 39 19.32 -13.08 -68.38
C THR A 39 19.27 -11.80 -69.21
N ARG A 40 19.27 -10.62 -68.57
CA ARG A 40 20.11 -9.46 -68.97
C ARG A 40 20.05 -8.30 -67.94
N GLU A 41 21.16 -8.16 -67.23
CA GLU A 41 21.92 -6.93 -66.91
C GLU A 41 21.24 -5.68 -66.35
N ASN A 42 21.55 -5.45 -65.06
CA ASN A 42 22.13 -4.23 -64.46
C ASN A 42 21.55 -2.85 -64.79
N SER A 43 20.92 -2.26 -63.77
CA SER A 43 21.32 -0.93 -63.32
C SER A 43 21.16 -0.84 -61.80
N GLU A 44 22.30 -0.87 -61.11
CA GLU A 44 22.47 -0.55 -59.70
C GLU A 44 21.94 0.85 -59.39
N THR A 45 21.01 0.94 -58.44
CA THR A 45 20.94 2.03 -57.45
C THR A 45 20.07 1.55 -56.28
N ASP A 46 20.51 0.50 -55.60
CA ASP A 46 20.04 0.24 -54.23
C ASP A 46 20.89 1.10 -53.31
N LEU A 47 20.37 2.29 -53.00
CA LEU A 47 20.69 2.96 -51.75
C LEU A 47 20.07 2.09 -50.65
N GLU A 48 20.83 1.09 -50.21
CA GLU A 48 20.51 0.30 -49.03
C GLU A 48 20.32 1.27 -47.86
N ILE A 49 19.10 1.32 -47.33
CA ILE A 49 18.78 1.95 -46.06
C ILE A 49 19.40 1.04 -44.97
N GLU A 50 20.72 1.12 -44.80
CA GLU A 50 21.50 0.39 -43.78
C GLU A 50 21.19 0.83 -42.34
N ASP A 51 20.37 1.86 -42.14
CA ASP A 51 20.15 2.47 -40.82
C ASP A 51 18.99 1.84 -40.02
N THR A 52 18.10 1.08 -40.65
CA THR A 52 16.91 0.50 -39.98
C THR A 52 17.11 -0.92 -39.42
N GLU A 53 18.08 -1.69 -39.93
CA GLU A 53 18.30 -3.07 -39.46
C GLU A 53 19.35 -3.21 -38.34
N LYS A 54 20.10 -2.16 -38.02
CA LYS A 54 21.07 -2.19 -36.91
C LYS A 54 20.43 -2.19 -35.51
N PHE A 55 19.12 -1.92 -35.38
CA PHE A 55 18.45 -1.85 -34.08
C PHE A 55 17.99 -3.21 -33.53
N LEU A 56 17.99 -4.27 -34.34
CA LEU A 56 17.46 -5.58 -33.92
C LEU A 56 18.47 -6.46 -33.15
N THR A 57 19.74 -6.05 -33.06
CA THR A 57 20.80 -6.81 -32.36
C THR A 57 21.63 -5.99 -31.38
N ILE A 58 21.18 -4.78 -31.03
CA ILE A 58 21.82 -3.99 -29.97
C ILE A 58 21.29 -4.50 -28.64
N GLY A 59 22.17 -5.02 -27.78
CA GLY A 59 21.79 -5.40 -26.42
C GLY A 59 21.24 -4.19 -25.66
N GLN A 60 20.32 -4.43 -24.72
CA GLN A 60 19.70 -3.34 -23.93
C GLN A 60 20.74 -2.42 -23.26
N LYS A 61 21.89 -3.00 -22.90
CA LYS A 61 23.04 -2.26 -22.38
C LYS A 61 23.62 -1.28 -23.40
N GLU A 62 23.89 -1.73 -24.62
CA GLU A 62 24.39 -0.87 -25.69
C GLU A 62 23.37 0.21 -26.04
N LEU A 63 22.07 -0.13 -26.06
CA LEU A 63 20.98 0.84 -26.28
C LEU A 63 20.99 1.94 -25.22
N TYR A 64 21.13 1.59 -23.94
CA TYR A 64 21.23 2.56 -22.86
C TYR A 64 22.47 3.44 -22.96
N LEU A 65 23.63 2.85 -23.29
CA LEU A 65 24.88 3.61 -23.45
C LEU A 65 24.77 4.62 -24.59
N GLU A 66 24.16 4.25 -25.72
CA GLU A 66 23.89 5.18 -26.82
C GLU A 66 22.85 6.24 -26.44
N ALA A 67 21.78 5.86 -25.73
CA ALA A 67 20.79 6.82 -25.23
C ALA A 67 21.43 7.85 -24.27
N CYS A 68 22.32 7.43 -23.37
CA CYS A 68 23.07 8.31 -22.49
C CYS A 68 23.98 9.28 -23.25
N LYS A 69 24.67 8.80 -24.29
CA LYS A 69 25.48 9.66 -25.17
C LYS A 69 24.62 10.69 -25.90
N LEU A 70 23.47 10.26 -26.44
CA LEU A 70 22.53 11.11 -27.18
C LEU A 70 22.02 12.28 -26.31
N VAL A 71 21.63 12.00 -25.07
CA VAL A 71 21.10 13.02 -24.16
C VAL A 71 22.18 13.74 -23.33
N GLY A 72 23.45 13.32 -23.44
CA GLY A 72 24.59 13.93 -22.79
C GLY A 72 24.66 13.71 -21.28
N VAL A 73 24.39 12.50 -20.81
CA VAL A 73 24.42 12.13 -19.38
C VAL A 73 25.41 10.98 -19.11
N VAL A 74 25.88 10.89 -17.88
CA VAL A 74 26.72 9.78 -17.44
C VAL A 74 25.82 8.56 -17.18
N PRO A 75 26.11 7.38 -17.77
CA PRO A 75 25.30 6.18 -17.54
C PRO A 75 25.29 5.74 -16.07
N ALA A 76 24.10 5.39 -15.57
CA ALA A 76 23.96 4.81 -14.24
C ALA A 76 24.41 3.33 -14.28
N SER A 77 25.55 3.03 -13.66
CA SER A 77 26.10 1.67 -13.60
C SER A 77 25.13 0.65 -12.99
N TYR A 78 24.33 1.07 -12.00
CA TYR A 78 23.34 0.20 -11.37
C TYR A 78 22.25 -0.24 -12.35
N PHE A 79 21.77 0.67 -13.19
CA PHE A 79 20.76 0.35 -14.20
C PHE A 79 21.29 -0.72 -15.16
N ILE A 80 22.52 -0.57 -15.65
CA ILE A 80 23.18 -1.54 -16.54
C ILE A 80 23.33 -2.93 -15.91
N GLN A 81 23.67 -2.99 -14.61
CA GLN A 81 23.91 -4.24 -13.92
C GLN A 81 22.64 -5.03 -13.60
N ASN A 82 21.47 -4.38 -13.62
CA ASN A 82 20.22 -4.96 -13.14
C ASN A 82 19.09 -4.93 -14.18
N MET A 83 19.39 -4.76 -15.48
CA MET A 83 18.36 -4.69 -16.54
C MET A 83 17.52 -5.98 -16.67
N GLU A 84 18.05 -7.10 -16.19
CA GLU A 84 17.39 -8.41 -16.22
C GLU A 84 16.48 -8.64 -15.00
N GLU A 85 16.57 -7.80 -13.98
CA GLU A 85 15.75 -7.91 -12.76
C GLU A 85 14.32 -7.40 -12.99
N SER A 86 13.35 -8.02 -12.34
CA SER A 86 11.95 -7.61 -12.47
C SER A 86 11.63 -6.29 -11.76
N CYS A 87 12.50 -5.85 -10.85
CA CYS A 87 12.36 -4.65 -10.06
C CYS A 87 13.62 -3.80 -10.16
N MET A 88 13.51 -2.66 -10.82
CA MET A 88 14.58 -1.68 -10.95
C MET A 88 14.39 -0.57 -9.91
N ASN A 89 15.30 -0.46 -8.95
CA ASN A 89 15.30 0.62 -7.96
C ASN A 89 16.42 1.61 -8.24
N LEU A 90 16.04 2.82 -8.64
CA LEU A 90 16.94 3.94 -8.91
C LEU A 90 16.57 5.15 -8.04
N ASN A 91 16.04 4.93 -6.83
CA ASN A 91 15.74 6.03 -5.92
C ASN A 91 17.00 6.79 -5.50
N HIS A 92 16.92 8.12 -5.38
CA HIS A 92 18.02 8.98 -4.89
C HIS A 92 19.28 9.01 -5.78
N TYR A 93 19.17 8.72 -7.09
CA TYR A 93 20.30 8.74 -8.02
C TYR A 93 20.53 10.10 -8.68
N GLY A 94 19.63 11.08 -8.47
CA GLY A 94 19.75 12.42 -9.05
C GLY A 94 19.78 12.39 -10.59
N LEU A 95 18.98 11.51 -11.21
CA LEU A 95 18.99 11.28 -12.65
C LEU A 95 18.67 12.53 -13.47
N GLY A 96 17.79 13.39 -12.96
CA GLY A 96 17.24 14.52 -13.68
C GLY A 96 16.35 14.10 -14.87
N PRO A 97 15.80 15.07 -15.62
CA PRO A 97 14.95 14.81 -16.78
C PRO A 97 15.70 14.06 -17.89
N LYS A 98 16.97 14.41 -18.12
CA LYS A 98 17.79 13.80 -19.18
C LYS A 98 18.19 12.36 -18.85
N GLY A 99 18.61 12.08 -17.61
CA GLY A 99 18.93 10.73 -17.18
C GLY A 99 17.69 9.82 -17.25
N THR A 100 16.55 10.36 -16.83
CA THR A 100 15.26 9.67 -16.93
C THR A 100 14.87 9.40 -18.38
N LYS A 101 15.08 10.37 -19.29
CA LYS A 101 14.86 10.17 -20.72
C LYS A 101 15.70 9.04 -21.31
N ALA A 102 16.98 8.93 -20.93
CA ALA A 102 17.82 7.80 -21.38
C ALA A 102 17.29 6.44 -20.89
N ILE A 103 16.81 6.38 -19.65
CA ILE A 103 16.17 5.18 -19.10
C ILE A 103 14.87 4.88 -19.86
N ALA A 104 14.02 5.88 -20.07
CA ALA A 104 12.75 5.74 -20.79
C ALA A 104 12.97 5.16 -22.20
N ILE A 105 13.92 5.71 -22.98
CA ILE A 105 14.27 5.19 -24.32
C ILE A 105 14.62 3.70 -24.27
N THR A 106 15.39 3.29 -23.25
CA THR A 106 15.82 1.88 -23.10
C THR A 106 14.66 0.98 -22.70
N LEU A 107 13.70 1.51 -21.92
CA LEU A 107 12.57 0.73 -21.42
C LEU A 107 11.46 0.53 -22.44
N VAL A 108 11.41 1.27 -23.55
CA VAL A 108 10.38 1.12 -24.60
C VAL A 108 10.22 -0.35 -25.03
N SER A 109 11.33 -1.05 -25.29
CA SER A 109 11.34 -2.47 -25.69
C SER A 109 11.70 -3.44 -24.56
N ASN A 110 11.82 -2.95 -23.32
CA ASN A 110 12.16 -3.80 -22.18
C ASN A 110 10.96 -4.62 -21.72
N THR A 111 11.16 -5.93 -21.59
CA THR A 111 10.12 -6.89 -21.19
C THR A 111 10.33 -7.48 -19.80
N THR A 112 11.47 -7.16 -19.15
CA THR A 112 11.91 -7.75 -17.88
C THR A 112 11.46 -6.94 -16.69
N ILE A 113 11.62 -5.62 -16.73
CA ILE A 113 11.34 -4.70 -15.63
C ILE A 113 9.83 -4.49 -15.53
N LEU A 114 9.22 -5.08 -14.51
CA LEU A 114 7.80 -4.94 -14.19
C LEU A 114 7.55 -3.83 -13.17
N LYS A 115 8.59 -3.41 -12.45
CA LYS A 115 8.52 -2.40 -11.40
C LYS A 115 9.70 -1.45 -11.48
N LEU A 116 9.41 -0.15 -11.54
CA LEU A 116 10.40 0.91 -11.62
C LEU A 116 10.21 1.90 -10.47
N GLU A 117 11.25 2.06 -9.64
CA GLU A 117 11.27 3.02 -8.55
C GLU A 117 12.26 4.15 -8.90
N LEU A 118 11.74 5.38 -9.03
CA LEU A 118 12.50 6.59 -9.38
C LEU A 118 12.29 7.71 -8.35
N GLU A 119 12.00 7.39 -7.10
CA GLU A 119 11.75 8.39 -6.04
C GLU A 119 12.98 9.28 -5.83
N ASP A 120 12.78 10.58 -5.62
CA ASP A 120 13.86 11.55 -5.35
C ASP A 120 14.97 11.54 -6.42
N ASN A 121 14.61 11.89 -7.65
CA ASN A 121 15.53 11.96 -8.79
C ASN A 121 15.48 13.29 -9.55
N SER A 122 14.71 14.27 -9.07
CA SER A 122 14.49 15.55 -9.76
C SER A 122 14.10 15.36 -11.23
N ILE A 123 13.19 14.42 -11.50
CA ILE A 123 12.76 14.05 -12.87
C ILE A 123 12.14 15.25 -13.60
N MET A 124 11.42 16.12 -12.88
CA MET A 124 10.66 17.27 -13.40
C MET A 124 9.62 16.85 -14.45
N GLU A 125 8.88 17.81 -15.00
CA GLU A 125 7.84 17.56 -15.99
C GLU A 125 8.39 16.92 -17.29
N GLU A 126 9.59 17.27 -17.75
CA GLU A 126 10.14 16.75 -19.01
C GLU A 126 10.56 15.29 -18.90
N GLY A 127 11.04 14.87 -17.73
CA GLY A 127 11.34 13.48 -17.47
C GLY A 127 10.07 12.64 -17.36
N VAL A 128 9.00 13.18 -16.76
CA VAL A 128 7.68 12.52 -16.73
C VAL A 128 7.09 12.36 -18.12
N LEU A 129 7.19 13.38 -18.97
CA LEU A 129 6.79 13.27 -20.38
C LEU A 129 7.47 12.08 -21.06
N SER A 130 8.78 11.96 -20.89
CA SER A 130 9.56 10.84 -21.47
C SER A 130 9.09 9.48 -20.93
N LEU A 131 8.72 9.40 -19.65
CA LEU A 131 8.20 8.16 -19.05
C LEU A 131 6.80 7.82 -19.56
N MET A 132 5.91 8.81 -19.70
CA MET A 132 4.56 8.57 -20.22
C MET A 132 4.62 8.15 -21.69
N GLU A 133 5.43 8.82 -22.52
CA GLU A 133 5.72 8.41 -23.91
C GLU A 133 6.18 6.95 -23.99
N MET A 134 7.12 6.55 -23.12
CA MET A 134 7.57 5.16 -23.04
C MET A 134 6.44 4.20 -22.63
N LEU A 135 5.57 4.59 -21.70
CA LEU A 135 4.46 3.75 -21.22
C LEU A 135 3.32 3.56 -22.24
N HIS A 136 3.25 4.35 -23.32
CA HIS A 136 2.33 4.09 -24.42
C HIS A 136 2.79 2.88 -25.25
N GLU A 137 4.10 2.65 -25.35
CA GLU A 137 4.69 1.54 -26.11
C GLU A 137 5.08 0.34 -25.21
N ASN A 138 5.35 0.59 -23.93
CA ASN A 138 5.72 -0.46 -22.98
C ASN A 138 4.48 -1.09 -22.33
N TYR A 139 4.24 -2.36 -22.65
CA TYR A 139 3.10 -3.14 -22.14
C TYR A 139 3.45 -4.04 -20.93
N TYR A 140 4.67 -3.94 -20.39
CA TYR A 140 5.17 -4.84 -19.34
C TYR A 140 5.30 -4.16 -17.98
N LEU A 141 5.58 -2.86 -17.94
CA LEU A 141 5.78 -2.10 -16.71
C LEU A 141 4.46 -1.90 -15.95
N GLN A 142 4.37 -2.51 -14.77
CA GLN A 142 3.15 -2.64 -13.98
C GLN A 142 3.11 -1.71 -12.76
N GLU A 143 4.27 -1.42 -12.16
CA GLU A 143 4.39 -0.54 -11.00
C GLU A 143 5.40 0.58 -11.26
N LEU A 144 5.01 1.83 -10.99
CA LEU A 144 5.85 3.01 -11.17
C LEU A 144 5.79 3.90 -9.93
N ASN A 145 6.97 4.29 -9.43
CA ASN A 145 7.11 5.29 -8.38
C ASN A 145 7.88 6.50 -8.91
N MET A 146 7.22 7.67 -8.89
CA MET A 146 7.79 8.97 -9.22
C MET A 146 7.54 9.97 -8.08
N SER A 147 7.48 9.49 -6.83
CA SER A 147 7.40 10.36 -5.64
C SER A 147 8.62 11.29 -5.56
N ASP A 148 8.45 12.49 -5.01
CA ASP A 148 9.54 13.45 -4.77
C ASP A 148 10.40 13.80 -5.99
N ASN A 149 9.77 14.27 -7.06
CA ASN A 149 10.46 14.52 -8.32
C ASN A 149 10.22 15.90 -8.92
N ASP A 150 9.63 16.84 -8.16
CA ASP A 150 9.32 18.20 -8.59
C ASP A 150 8.53 18.23 -9.92
N LEU A 151 7.47 17.43 -9.98
CA LEU A 151 6.67 17.27 -11.20
C LEU A 151 5.82 18.50 -11.51
N GLY A 152 5.39 19.21 -10.47
CA GLY A 152 4.55 20.39 -10.57
C GLY A 152 3.19 20.15 -11.22
N LEU A 153 2.49 21.23 -11.54
CA LEU A 153 1.18 21.17 -12.21
C LEU A 153 1.28 20.56 -13.61
N GLU A 154 2.36 20.85 -14.33
CA GLU A 154 2.55 20.37 -15.69
C GLU A 154 2.77 18.86 -15.74
N GLY A 155 3.60 18.32 -14.84
CA GLY A 155 3.73 16.86 -14.68
C GLY A 155 2.40 16.19 -14.30
N ALA A 156 1.58 16.82 -13.45
CA ALA A 156 0.24 16.33 -13.14
C ALA A 156 -0.69 16.29 -14.37
N ARG A 157 -0.60 17.30 -15.26
CA ARG A 157 -1.34 17.34 -16.53
C ARG A 157 -0.94 16.19 -17.45
N ILE A 158 0.36 16.00 -17.67
CA ILE A 158 0.90 14.93 -18.50
C ILE A 158 0.46 13.55 -17.99
N ILE A 159 0.55 13.33 -16.67
CA ILE A 159 0.07 12.09 -16.04
C ILE A 159 -1.45 11.92 -16.22
N SER A 160 -2.22 13.00 -16.07
CA SER A 160 -3.68 12.96 -16.21
C SER A 160 -4.12 12.61 -17.63
N ASP A 161 -3.45 13.16 -18.65
CA ASP A 161 -3.73 12.85 -20.05
C ASP A 161 -3.43 11.38 -20.35
N PHE A 162 -2.27 10.87 -19.91
CA PHE A 162 -1.91 9.46 -20.01
C PHE A 162 -2.93 8.53 -19.34
N LEU A 163 -3.39 8.88 -18.12
CA LEU A 163 -4.35 8.06 -17.38
C LEU A 163 -5.72 7.98 -18.05
N GLN A 164 -6.13 8.99 -18.82
CA GLN A 164 -7.42 8.98 -19.54
C GLN A 164 -7.49 7.91 -20.64
N GLU A 165 -6.35 7.58 -21.25
CA GLU A 165 -6.29 6.66 -22.39
C GLU A 165 -6.58 5.20 -22.00
N ASN A 166 -6.41 4.83 -20.72
CA ASN A 166 -6.70 3.49 -20.21
C ASN A 166 -5.97 2.33 -20.93
N ASN A 167 -4.90 2.60 -21.69
CA ASN A 167 -4.26 1.59 -22.52
C ASN A 167 -3.06 0.92 -21.85
N SER A 168 -2.47 1.56 -20.83
CA SER A 168 -1.28 1.05 -20.15
C SER A 168 -1.53 -0.21 -19.31
N SER A 169 -0.46 -0.99 -19.14
CA SER A 169 -0.38 -2.14 -18.22
C SER A 169 -0.18 -1.71 -16.75
N LEU A 170 0.09 -0.42 -16.51
CA LEU A 170 0.31 0.13 -15.18
C LEU A 170 -0.95 -0.01 -14.31
N TRP A 171 -0.82 -0.72 -13.19
CA TRP A 171 -1.89 -0.87 -12.20
C TRP A 171 -1.56 -0.21 -10.85
N LYS A 172 -0.29 0.14 -10.62
CA LYS A 172 0.16 0.80 -9.39
C LYS A 172 1.03 2.01 -9.67
N LEU A 173 0.63 3.14 -9.11
CA LEU A 173 1.30 4.42 -9.27
C LEU A 173 1.52 5.09 -7.90
N LYS A 174 2.72 5.62 -7.67
CA LYS A 174 3.03 6.44 -6.50
C LYS A 174 3.51 7.82 -6.94
N LEU A 175 2.87 8.85 -6.37
CA LEU A 175 3.15 10.27 -6.61
C LEU A 175 3.13 11.05 -5.29
N SER A 176 3.62 10.43 -4.21
CA SER A 176 3.66 11.08 -2.88
C SER A 176 4.79 12.10 -2.79
N GLU A 177 4.75 12.93 -1.76
CA GLU A 177 5.93 13.64 -1.28
C GLU A 177 6.51 12.96 -0.03
N LEU A 178 7.78 13.20 0.27
CA LEU A 178 8.47 12.79 1.47
C LEU A 178 8.56 14.02 2.37
N HIS A 179 7.97 13.92 3.55
CA HIS A 179 8.38 14.78 4.65
C HIS A 179 9.39 14.02 5.50
N GLU A 180 10.59 14.59 5.68
CA GLU A 180 11.51 14.11 6.71
C GLU A 180 10.75 14.04 8.04
N ARG A 181 10.90 12.94 8.77
CA ARG A 181 10.21 12.73 10.06
C ARG A 181 10.44 13.94 10.97
N GLU A 182 9.40 14.75 11.20
CA GLU A 182 9.39 15.65 12.33
C GLU A 182 9.30 14.80 13.60
N GLU A 183 10.45 14.59 14.25
CA GLU A 183 10.51 14.14 15.64
C GLU A 183 9.72 15.14 16.51
N PRO A 184 8.75 14.67 17.31
CA PRO A 184 7.93 15.55 18.14
C PRO A 184 8.77 16.07 19.31
N GLY A 185 9.39 17.25 19.16
CA GLY A 185 10.15 17.85 20.27
C GLY A 185 10.94 19.13 20.03
N ALA A 186 11.05 19.66 18.80
CA ALA A 186 11.75 20.93 18.59
C ALA A 186 10.78 22.11 18.73
N VAL A 187 10.78 22.74 19.91
CA VAL A 187 10.20 24.07 20.12
C VAL A 187 10.97 25.06 19.24
N THR A 188 10.37 25.47 18.13
CA THR A 188 10.88 26.56 17.28
C THR A 188 10.72 27.88 18.02
N VAL A 189 11.82 28.37 18.60
CA VAL A 189 11.96 29.79 18.92
C VAL A 189 12.22 30.57 17.63
N PRO A 190 11.45 31.63 17.31
CA PRO A 190 11.65 32.38 16.08
C PRO A 190 12.89 33.25 16.22
N SER A 191 13.95 32.90 15.50
CA SER A 191 15.20 33.67 15.49
C SER A 191 15.09 34.80 14.47
N LYS A 192 14.92 36.02 14.99
CA LYS A 192 15.10 37.28 14.26
C LYS A 192 16.53 37.37 13.71
N GLY A 193 16.64 37.94 12.52
CA GLY A 193 17.88 38.02 11.76
C GLY A 193 19.02 38.79 12.41
N LEU A 194 20.23 38.54 11.91
CA LEU A 194 21.41 39.37 12.06
C LEU A 194 22.30 39.17 10.83
N THR A 195 22.45 40.25 10.07
CA THR A 195 23.44 40.44 9.01
C THR A 195 24.83 40.66 9.59
N GLY A 196 25.89 40.18 8.93
CA GLY A 196 27.16 40.91 8.89
C GLY A 196 28.48 40.14 9.13
N VAL A 197 29.11 39.78 8.01
CA VAL A 197 30.55 39.91 7.63
C VAL A 197 31.69 39.47 8.58
N GLY A 198 32.60 38.63 8.03
CA GLY A 198 34.06 38.79 8.20
C GLY A 198 34.86 37.52 8.48
N GLY A 199 35.80 37.18 7.58
CA GLY A 199 36.90 36.24 7.90
C GLY A 199 37.45 35.46 6.70
N GLN A 200 38.50 35.99 6.06
CA GLN A 200 39.33 35.30 5.07
C GLN A 200 40.24 34.24 5.73
N GLY A 201 40.46 33.12 5.04
CA GLY A 201 41.48 32.11 5.38
C GLY A 201 41.59 31.03 4.29
N SER A 202 42.69 31.08 3.54
CA SER A 202 43.06 30.20 2.42
C SER A 202 43.69 28.89 2.89
N ALA A 203 43.34 27.75 2.29
CA ALA A 203 44.27 26.77 1.65
C ALA A 203 43.58 25.41 1.34
N ASP A 204 43.43 25.16 0.04
CA ASP A 204 43.58 23.89 -0.71
C ASP A 204 43.04 22.55 -0.19
N GLY A 205 42.13 21.97 -1.00
CA GLY A 205 41.98 20.52 -1.11
C GLY A 205 40.57 19.95 -1.24
N LEU A 206 39.72 20.45 -2.15
CA LEU A 206 38.57 19.72 -2.74
C LEU A 206 37.85 20.65 -3.74
N VAL A 207 38.19 20.54 -5.03
CA VAL A 207 37.42 21.16 -6.12
C VAL A 207 36.29 20.19 -6.49
N CYS A 208 35.17 20.35 -5.79
CA CYS A 208 33.83 20.00 -6.25
C CYS A 208 32.86 21.02 -5.62
N ILE A 209 32.92 22.27 -6.06
CA ILE A 209 31.82 23.22 -5.84
C ILE A 209 31.51 23.89 -7.18
N ALA A 210 30.40 23.48 -7.77
CA ALA A 210 29.58 24.32 -8.61
C ALA A 210 28.14 24.16 -8.13
N ASN A 211 27.79 24.96 -7.12
CA ASN A 211 26.53 25.69 -7.00
C ASN A 211 25.24 24.98 -7.41
N SER A 212 24.69 24.20 -6.49
CA SER A 212 23.32 24.39 -6.03
C SER A 212 23.31 24.04 -4.55
N ALA A 213 22.82 24.95 -3.71
CA ALA A 213 22.37 24.52 -2.39
C ALA A 213 21.42 23.34 -2.62
N PRO A 214 21.47 22.24 -1.85
CA PRO A 214 20.44 21.22 -1.98
C PRO A 214 19.12 21.93 -1.77
N SER A 215 18.29 21.98 -2.82
CA SER A 215 16.89 22.39 -2.69
C SER A 215 16.26 21.36 -1.75
N LEU A 216 16.24 21.67 -0.45
CA LEU A 216 15.68 20.83 0.61
C LEU A 216 14.14 20.77 0.54
N THR A 217 13.57 20.90 -0.66
CA THR A 217 12.12 20.88 -0.94
C THR A 217 11.88 20.26 -2.32
N ALA A 218 12.26 19.00 -2.54
CA ALA A 218 11.96 18.29 -3.78
C ALA A 218 10.70 17.42 -3.65
N GLY A 219 9.58 18.01 -3.23
CA GLY A 219 8.26 17.36 -3.31
C GLY A 219 7.71 17.39 -4.75
N ASN A 220 6.68 16.61 -5.06
CA ASN A 220 6.01 16.69 -6.37
C ASN A 220 5.27 18.03 -6.60
N ASN A 221 5.11 18.83 -5.55
CA ASN A 221 4.47 20.14 -5.52
C ASN A 221 3.03 20.08 -6.06
N PHE A 222 2.31 19.01 -5.74
CA PHE A 222 0.92 18.88 -6.14
C PHE A 222 -0.01 19.61 -5.17
N LYS A 223 -0.83 20.50 -5.74
CA LYS A 223 -1.81 21.32 -5.04
C LYS A 223 -3.22 21.00 -5.52
N GLU A 224 -4.19 21.86 -5.20
CA GLU A 224 -5.60 21.66 -5.53
C GLU A 224 -5.88 21.56 -7.04
N GLU A 225 -5.15 22.29 -7.89
CA GLU A 225 -5.30 22.22 -9.34
C GLU A 225 -4.82 20.88 -9.90
N SER A 226 -3.70 20.36 -9.38
CA SER A 226 -3.20 19.02 -9.71
C SER A 226 -4.20 17.94 -9.29
N ALA A 227 -4.84 18.09 -8.13
CA ALA A 227 -5.87 17.17 -7.66
C ALA A 227 -7.06 17.11 -8.63
N ALA A 228 -7.52 18.27 -9.13
CA ALA A 228 -8.62 18.33 -10.08
C ALA A 228 -8.32 17.55 -11.38
N LEU A 229 -7.13 17.76 -11.97
CA LEU A 229 -6.70 17.08 -13.19
C LEU A 229 -6.61 15.56 -12.98
N LEU A 230 -5.93 15.13 -11.91
CA LEU A 230 -5.78 13.72 -11.59
C LEU A 230 -7.13 13.06 -11.31
N CYS A 231 -8.02 13.73 -10.57
CA CYS A 231 -9.35 13.22 -10.27
C CYS A 231 -10.24 13.09 -11.52
N GLN A 232 -10.15 14.04 -12.44
CA GLN A 232 -10.87 13.97 -13.72
C GLN A 232 -10.44 12.73 -14.51
N ALA A 233 -9.13 12.51 -14.65
CA ALA A 233 -8.59 11.35 -15.34
C ALA A 233 -8.93 10.03 -14.64
N LEU A 234 -8.80 9.99 -13.32
CA LEU A 234 -9.07 8.79 -12.52
C LEU A 234 -10.55 8.43 -12.48
N SER A 235 -11.47 9.37 -12.69
CA SER A 235 -12.92 9.08 -12.67
C SER A 235 -13.32 8.06 -13.75
N SER A 236 -12.66 8.06 -14.91
CA SER A 236 -12.86 7.07 -15.98
C SER A 236 -11.79 5.97 -16.00
N ASN A 237 -10.72 6.11 -15.21
CA ASN A 237 -9.64 5.12 -15.21
C ASN A 237 -10.02 3.85 -14.44
N TYR A 238 -9.90 2.70 -15.10
CA TYR A 238 -10.18 1.39 -14.50
C TYR A 238 -8.96 0.47 -14.39
N ARG A 239 -7.78 0.94 -14.85
CA ARG A 239 -6.52 0.19 -14.84
C ARG A 239 -5.79 0.33 -13.52
N ILE A 240 -5.70 1.55 -12.99
CA ILE A 240 -5.04 1.82 -11.72
C ILE A 240 -5.84 1.20 -10.58
N ARG A 241 -5.24 0.23 -9.89
CA ARG A 241 -5.80 -0.45 -8.72
C ARG A 241 -5.20 0.06 -7.42
N SER A 242 -3.97 0.57 -7.46
CA SER A 242 -3.27 1.10 -6.28
C SER A 242 -2.67 2.46 -6.57
N LEU A 243 -3.08 3.48 -5.82
CA LEU A 243 -2.59 4.83 -5.97
C LEU A 243 -2.11 5.40 -4.63
N ASN A 244 -0.91 5.97 -4.63
CA ASN A 244 -0.39 6.74 -3.50
C ASN A 244 -0.27 8.22 -3.87
N LEU A 245 -1.06 9.07 -3.20
CA LEU A 245 -1.02 10.53 -3.27
C LEU A 245 -0.78 11.13 -1.87
N SER A 246 -0.19 10.39 -0.93
CA SER A 246 0.10 10.91 0.41
C SER A 246 1.05 12.10 0.37
N HIS A 247 1.03 12.93 1.41
CA HIS A 247 1.97 14.03 1.63
C HIS A 247 1.93 15.14 0.56
N ASN A 248 0.85 15.27 -0.22
CA ASN A 248 0.66 16.42 -1.11
C ASN A 248 -0.11 17.55 -0.40
N GLN A 249 -0.33 18.68 -1.09
CA GLN A 249 -1.00 19.87 -0.51
C GLN A 249 -2.37 20.11 -1.15
N PHE A 250 -3.19 19.06 -1.24
CA PHE A 250 -4.47 19.11 -1.95
C PHE A 250 -5.55 19.96 -1.31
N SER A 251 -5.47 20.24 -0.01
CA SER A 251 -6.44 21.08 0.70
C SER A 251 -7.87 20.49 0.70
N ASP A 252 -8.83 21.22 1.29
CA ASP A 252 -10.23 20.83 1.24
C ASP A 252 -10.77 20.73 -0.20
N VAL A 253 -10.30 21.59 -1.10
CA VAL A 253 -10.76 21.68 -2.50
C VAL A 253 -10.39 20.41 -3.25
N GLY A 254 -9.14 19.95 -3.13
CA GLY A 254 -8.73 18.68 -3.71
C GLY A 254 -9.47 17.49 -3.10
N GLY A 255 -9.81 17.54 -1.80
CA GLY A 255 -10.64 16.53 -1.15
C GLY A 255 -12.07 16.43 -1.69
N GLU A 256 -12.66 17.54 -2.14
CA GLU A 256 -13.96 17.55 -2.83
C GLU A 256 -13.88 16.86 -4.19
N HIS A 257 -12.83 17.15 -4.98
CA HIS A 257 -12.58 16.47 -6.24
C HIS A 257 -12.34 14.97 -6.07
N LEU A 258 -11.57 14.57 -5.04
CA LEU A 258 -11.36 13.17 -4.70
C LEU A 258 -12.65 12.48 -4.29
N GLY A 259 -13.52 13.15 -3.53
CA GLY A 259 -14.84 12.62 -3.18
C GLY A 259 -15.70 12.33 -4.41
N GLN A 260 -15.72 13.25 -5.38
CA GLN A 260 -16.44 13.05 -6.65
C GLN A 260 -15.84 11.89 -7.46
N MET A 261 -14.51 11.83 -7.57
CA MET A 261 -13.81 10.76 -8.28
C MET A 261 -14.10 9.39 -7.64
N LEU A 262 -14.05 9.29 -6.31
CA LEU A 262 -14.36 8.05 -5.61
C LEU A 262 -15.80 7.57 -5.85
N ALA A 263 -16.76 8.48 -6.03
CA ALA A 263 -18.14 8.09 -6.34
C ALA A 263 -18.27 7.42 -7.72
N LEU A 264 -17.42 7.79 -8.69
CA LEU A 264 -17.47 7.36 -10.09
C LEU A 264 -16.50 6.22 -10.41
N ASN A 265 -15.35 6.19 -9.74
CA ASN A 265 -14.27 5.27 -10.07
C ASN A 265 -14.65 3.81 -9.77
N VAL A 266 -14.37 2.94 -10.74
CA VAL A 266 -14.62 1.48 -10.69
C VAL A 266 -13.33 0.64 -10.76
N GLY A 267 -12.17 1.31 -10.74
CA GLY A 267 -10.86 0.69 -10.86
C GLY A 267 -10.19 0.46 -9.52
N LEU A 268 -10.14 1.52 -8.72
CA LEU A 268 -9.25 1.68 -7.59
C LEU A 268 -9.65 0.78 -6.42
N GLN A 269 -8.65 0.09 -5.87
CA GLN A 269 -8.79 -0.85 -4.76
C GLN A 269 -8.01 -0.40 -3.52
N SER A 270 -6.92 0.34 -3.70
CA SER A 270 -6.09 0.87 -2.64
C SER A 270 -5.75 2.33 -2.92
N LEU A 271 -6.05 3.20 -1.97
CA LEU A 271 -5.77 4.64 -2.07
C LEU A 271 -5.13 5.13 -0.78
N ASN A 272 -3.98 5.78 -0.91
CA ASN A 272 -3.34 6.51 0.18
C ASN A 272 -3.41 8.02 -0.06
N LEU A 273 -4.03 8.73 0.89
CA LEU A 273 -4.22 10.16 0.96
C LEU A 273 -3.75 10.73 2.31
N SER A 274 -2.88 10.02 3.03
CA SER A 274 -2.38 10.50 4.31
C SER A 274 -1.67 11.84 4.16
N TRP A 275 -1.78 12.73 5.14
CA TRP A 275 -1.10 14.04 5.14
C TRP A 275 -1.38 14.88 3.88
N ASN A 276 -2.65 15.23 3.63
CA ASN A 276 -3.03 16.05 2.46
C ASN A 276 -3.66 17.40 2.83
N HIS A 277 -3.55 17.79 4.10
CA HIS A 277 -4.20 18.98 4.67
C HIS A 277 -5.73 18.98 4.48
N PHE A 278 -6.35 17.80 4.49
CA PHE A 278 -7.80 17.67 4.48
C PHE A 278 -8.37 18.04 5.83
N HIS A 279 -9.41 18.86 5.86
CA HIS A 279 -10.15 19.16 7.08
C HIS A 279 -11.56 18.55 6.98
N ILE A 280 -12.49 19.07 7.76
CA ILE A 280 -13.86 18.53 7.88
C ILE A 280 -14.58 18.49 6.52
N ARG A 281 -14.43 19.52 5.67
CA ARG A 281 -15.14 19.57 4.38
C ARG A 281 -14.67 18.46 3.43
N ALA A 282 -13.35 18.31 3.26
CA ALA A 282 -12.79 17.20 2.50
C ALA A 282 -13.20 15.84 3.08
N ALA A 283 -13.15 15.68 4.41
CA ALA A 283 -13.56 14.44 5.06
C ALA A 283 -15.00 14.04 4.73
N VAL A 284 -15.94 14.99 4.80
CA VAL A 284 -17.34 14.76 4.42
C VAL A 284 -17.47 14.44 2.93
N ALA A 285 -16.76 15.15 2.05
CA ALA A 285 -16.80 14.90 0.62
C ALA A 285 -16.25 13.51 0.25
N LEU A 286 -15.11 13.11 0.81
CA LEU A 286 -14.54 11.77 0.67
C LEU A 286 -15.53 10.70 1.15
N CYS A 287 -16.15 10.89 2.31
CA CYS A 287 -17.15 9.96 2.83
C CYS A 287 -18.38 9.86 1.91
N ASN A 288 -18.84 10.96 1.33
CA ASN A 288 -19.95 10.94 0.38
C ASN A 288 -19.61 10.11 -0.87
N GLY A 289 -18.40 10.21 -1.40
CA GLY A 289 -17.94 9.37 -2.51
C GLY A 289 -17.81 7.89 -2.13
N LEU A 290 -17.26 7.60 -0.95
CA LEU A 290 -17.10 6.24 -0.44
C LEU A 290 -18.43 5.52 -0.20
N ARG A 291 -19.52 6.27 0.07
CA ARG A 291 -20.83 5.68 0.30
C ARG A 291 -21.31 4.82 -0.88
N SER A 292 -21.06 5.25 -2.12
CA SER A 292 -21.45 4.53 -3.34
C SER A 292 -20.31 3.71 -3.96
N ASN A 293 -19.07 3.92 -3.53
CA ASN A 293 -17.93 3.19 -4.08
C ASN A 293 -17.96 1.69 -3.68
N VAL A 294 -17.85 0.81 -4.68
CA VAL A 294 -17.91 -0.64 -4.49
C VAL A 294 -16.57 -1.36 -4.74
N THR A 295 -15.51 -0.62 -5.07
CA THR A 295 -14.24 -1.20 -5.52
C THR A 295 -13.12 -0.99 -4.51
N LEU A 296 -13.13 0.14 -3.80
CA LEU A 296 -12.09 0.50 -2.85
C LEU A 296 -12.12 -0.42 -1.63
N LYS A 297 -11.01 -1.09 -1.38
CA LYS A 297 -10.81 -2.03 -0.27
C LYS A 297 -9.96 -1.42 0.84
N LYS A 298 -8.99 -0.57 0.48
CA LYS A 298 -8.05 0.04 1.42
C LYS A 298 -8.01 1.55 1.22
N LEU A 299 -8.23 2.27 2.31
CA LEU A 299 -8.11 3.72 2.33
C LEU A 299 -7.23 4.15 3.51
N ASP A 300 -6.20 4.94 3.22
CA ASP A 300 -5.45 5.65 4.23
C ASP A 300 -5.73 7.15 4.09
N VAL A 301 -6.30 7.75 5.12
CA VAL A 301 -6.56 9.19 5.24
C VAL A 301 -6.00 9.71 6.55
N SER A 302 -4.99 9.03 7.10
CA SER A 302 -4.34 9.40 8.35
C SER A 302 -3.64 10.76 8.26
N MET A 303 -3.39 11.37 9.42
CA MET A 303 -2.68 12.65 9.52
C MET A 303 -3.36 13.79 8.74
N ASN A 304 -4.68 13.83 8.82
CA ASN A 304 -5.52 14.92 8.31
C ASN A 304 -6.30 15.55 9.48
N GLY A 305 -7.30 16.37 9.18
CA GLY A 305 -8.16 17.08 10.13
C GLY A 305 -9.63 16.68 10.02
N PHE A 306 -9.94 15.38 9.96
CA PHE A 306 -11.32 14.89 9.81
C PHE A 306 -12.28 15.39 10.92
N GLY A 307 -11.80 15.42 12.18
CA GLY A 307 -12.60 15.79 13.34
C GLY A 307 -13.82 14.88 13.58
N ASN A 308 -14.69 15.28 14.50
CA ASN A 308 -15.89 14.51 14.85
C ASN A 308 -16.95 14.47 13.75
N GLU A 309 -17.03 15.50 12.92
CA GLU A 309 -17.96 15.57 11.78
C GLU A 309 -17.53 14.61 10.65
N GLY A 310 -16.23 14.54 10.34
CA GLY A 310 -15.71 13.51 9.45
C GLY A 310 -15.94 12.09 10.01
N ALA A 311 -15.79 11.90 11.32
CA ALA A 311 -16.10 10.64 11.98
C ALA A 311 -17.60 10.28 11.93
N LEU A 312 -18.49 11.27 11.98
CA LEU A 312 -19.93 11.09 11.76
C LEU A 312 -20.21 10.60 10.34
N ALA A 313 -19.66 11.29 9.34
CA ALA A 313 -19.80 10.91 7.94
C ALA A 313 -19.25 9.49 7.68
N LEU A 314 -18.10 9.14 8.27
CA LEU A 314 -17.54 7.79 8.20
C LEU A 314 -18.46 6.76 8.87
N GLY A 315 -19.03 7.07 10.03
CA GLY A 315 -20.02 6.22 10.68
C GLY A 315 -21.20 5.92 9.78
N ASP A 316 -21.62 6.86 8.94
CA ASP A 316 -22.68 6.69 7.94
C ASP A 316 -22.22 5.81 6.76
N VAL A 317 -20.98 6.01 6.29
CA VAL A 317 -20.37 5.16 5.25
C VAL A 317 -20.33 3.71 5.70
N LEU A 318 -19.89 3.43 6.93
CA LEU A 318 -19.79 2.06 7.44
C LEU A 318 -21.14 1.34 7.52
N ARG A 319 -22.28 2.06 7.59
CA ARG A 319 -23.61 1.42 7.54
C ARG A 319 -24.01 0.93 6.15
N LEU A 320 -23.47 1.54 5.10
CA LEU A 320 -23.90 1.35 3.72
C LEU A 320 -22.85 0.64 2.88
N ASN A 321 -21.58 0.95 3.12
CA ASN A 321 -20.45 0.38 2.39
C ASN A 321 -20.13 -1.02 2.91
N SER A 322 -20.16 -2.00 2.00
CA SER A 322 -19.85 -3.40 2.26
C SER A 322 -18.54 -3.85 1.59
N CYS A 323 -17.78 -2.91 1.03
CA CYS A 323 -16.60 -3.18 0.22
C CYS A 323 -15.30 -2.83 0.93
N LEU A 324 -15.29 -1.77 1.74
CA LEU A 324 -14.12 -1.31 2.47
C LEU A 324 -13.72 -2.33 3.54
N VAL A 325 -12.44 -2.69 3.52
CA VAL A 325 -11.84 -3.71 4.38
C VAL A 325 -10.84 -3.09 5.36
N TYR A 326 -10.09 -2.08 4.91
CA TYR A 326 -9.08 -1.39 5.69
C TYR A 326 -9.33 0.12 5.64
N ILE A 327 -9.34 0.75 6.80
CA ILE A 327 -9.29 2.21 6.89
C ILE A 327 -8.31 2.67 7.97
N ASP A 328 -7.45 3.61 7.61
CA ASP A 328 -6.60 4.35 8.54
C ASP A 328 -7.06 5.80 8.66
N ILE A 329 -7.53 6.16 9.85
CA ILE A 329 -7.93 7.52 10.25
C ILE A 329 -7.13 7.95 11.48
N SER A 330 -5.90 7.47 11.62
CA SER A 330 -4.98 7.89 12.68
C SER A 330 -4.66 9.40 12.58
N ARG A 331 -4.38 10.06 13.70
CA ARG A 331 -4.04 11.49 13.78
C ARG A 331 -5.02 12.39 13.02
N ASN A 332 -6.32 12.29 13.33
CA ASN A 332 -7.39 13.03 12.65
C ASN A 332 -8.25 13.92 13.56
N GLY A 333 -7.84 14.12 14.82
CA GLY A 333 -8.57 14.95 15.77
C GLY A 333 -9.90 14.35 16.23
N ILE A 334 -10.07 13.02 16.16
CA ILE A 334 -11.31 12.33 16.54
C ILE A 334 -11.36 12.13 18.06
N THR A 335 -12.39 12.66 18.73
CA THR A 335 -12.57 12.52 20.19
C THR A 335 -13.47 11.33 20.53
N ASN A 336 -13.82 11.18 21.82
CA ASN A 336 -14.82 10.20 22.27
C ASN A 336 -16.17 10.35 21.53
N GLU A 337 -16.56 11.56 21.18
CA GLU A 337 -17.77 11.79 20.42
C GLU A 337 -17.66 11.18 19.02
N GLY A 338 -16.59 11.48 18.28
CA GLY A 338 -16.36 10.89 16.97
C GLY A 338 -16.26 9.36 17.02
N ALA A 339 -15.61 8.81 18.04
CA ALA A 339 -15.58 7.36 18.29
C ALA A 339 -16.99 6.76 18.47
N SER A 340 -17.86 7.47 19.20
CA SER A 340 -19.28 7.11 19.37
C SER A 340 -20.08 7.18 18.07
N ARG A 341 -19.71 8.07 17.13
CA ARG A 341 -20.35 8.10 15.79
C ARG A 341 -19.90 6.93 14.92
N ILE A 342 -18.60 6.64 14.91
CA ILE A 342 -18.03 5.48 14.18
C ILE A 342 -18.61 4.17 14.71
N SER A 343 -18.76 4.04 16.04
CA SER A 343 -19.27 2.81 16.65
C SER A 343 -20.68 2.44 16.18
N LYS A 344 -21.56 3.42 15.95
CA LYS A 344 -22.90 3.20 15.37
C LYS A 344 -22.85 2.60 13.97
N GLY A 345 -21.82 2.92 13.19
CA GLY A 345 -21.58 2.30 11.88
C GLY A 345 -21.09 0.86 12.00
N LEU A 346 -20.13 0.62 12.91
CA LEU A 346 -19.56 -0.70 13.15
C LEU A 346 -20.57 -1.73 13.69
N GLU A 347 -21.60 -1.27 14.39
CA GLU A 347 -22.66 -2.12 14.95
C GLU A 347 -23.46 -2.89 13.87
N VAL A 348 -23.40 -2.45 12.61
CA VAL A 348 -24.05 -3.14 11.47
C VAL A 348 -23.09 -3.51 10.35
N ASN A 349 -21.86 -2.99 10.35
CA ASN A 349 -20.91 -3.24 9.26
C ASN A 349 -20.37 -4.69 9.27
N GLU A 350 -20.45 -5.37 8.14
CA GLU A 350 -20.02 -6.77 7.98
C GLU A 350 -18.77 -6.92 7.09
N SER A 351 -18.10 -5.82 6.70
CA SER A 351 -16.99 -5.84 5.73
C SER A 351 -15.63 -5.42 6.29
N LEU A 352 -15.62 -4.44 7.19
CA LEU A 352 -14.41 -3.82 7.71
C LEU A 352 -13.65 -4.80 8.62
N GLN A 353 -12.37 -4.98 8.32
CA GLN A 353 -11.45 -5.86 9.06
C GLN A 353 -10.43 -5.06 9.86
N VAL A 354 -9.98 -3.92 9.35
CA VAL A 354 -8.94 -3.12 10.00
C VAL A 354 -9.40 -1.68 10.14
N LEU A 355 -9.42 -1.20 11.39
CA LEU A 355 -9.70 0.19 11.74
C LEU A 355 -8.56 0.75 12.58
N LYS A 356 -7.82 1.73 12.03
CA LYS A 356 -6.76 2.41 12.76
C LYS A 356 -7.17 3.81 13.18
N LEU A 357 -7.02 4.07 14.47
CA LEU A 357 -7.41 5.31 15.16
C LEU A 357 -6.26 5.86 16.00
N PHE A 358 -5.03 5.43 15.76
CA PHE A 358 -3.86 5.81 16.55
C PHE A 358 -3.67 7.34 16.60
N LEU A 359 -3.28 7.86 17.76
CA LEU A 359 -3.03 9.30 18.00
C LEU A 359 -4.21 10.21 17.68
N ASN A 360 -5.43 9.72 17.88
CA ASN A 360 -6.60 10.57 18.02
C ASN A 360 -6.83 10.92 19.51
N PRO A 361 -7.34 12.13 19.84
CA PRO A 361 -7.62 12.57 21.22
C PRO A 361 -8.82 11.84 21.86
N MET A 362 -8.73 10.51 21.94
CA MET A 362 -9.74 9.60 22.46
C MET A 362 -9.28 9.03 23.80
N SER A 363 -10.21 8.92 24.75
CA SER A 363 -9.99 8.27 26.03
C SER A 363 -10.51 6.82 26.03
N MET A 364 -10.38 6.15 27.17
CA MET A 364 -10.92 4.79 27.36
C MET A 364 -12.42 4.71 27.10
N GLU A 365 -13.18 5.77 27.35
CA GLU A 365 -14.62 5.81 27.09
C GLU A 365 -14.91 5.65 25.59
N GLY A 366 -14.21 6.40 24.74
CA GLY A 366 -14.30 6.27 23.29
C GLY A 366 -13.93 4.86 22.81
N ALA A 367 -12.86 4.28 23.38
CA ALA A 367 -12.46 2.91 23.10
C ALA A 367 -13.53 1.88 23.49
N VAL A 368 -14.23 2.07 24.61
CA VAL A 368 -15.34 1.20 25.03
C VAL A 368 -16.48 1.24 24.02
N PHE A 369 -16.83 2.41 23.47
CA PHE A 369 -17.87 2.49 22.42
C PHE A 369 -17.55 1.61 21.21
N LEU A 370 -16.29 1.63 20.76
CA LEU A 370 -15.84 0.86 19.59
C LEU A 370 -15.87 -0.66 19.85
N ILE A 371 -15.32 -1.13 20.97
CA ILE A 371 -15.29 -2.57 21.24
C ILE A 371 -16.68 -3.13 21.56
N MET A 372 -17.56 -2.32 22.16
CA MET A 372 -18.93 -2.74 22.45
C MET A 372 -19.80 -2.79 21.19
N SER A 373 -19.61 -1.88 20.22
CA SER A 373 -20.34 -1.98 18.95
C SER A 373 -19.94 -3.23 18.16
N ILE A 374 -18.64 -3.57 18.17
CA ILE A 374 -18.16 -4.83 17.58
C ILE A 374 -18.83 -6.02 18.27
N LYS A 375 -18.86 -6.06 19.62
CA LYS A 375 -19.51 -7.14 20.38
C LYS A 375 -20.99 -7.34 20.05
N ARG A 376 -21.71 -6.25 19.77
CA ARG A 376 -23.14 -6.28 19.44
C ARG A 376 -23.40 -6.77 18.01
N ASN A 377 -22.38 -6.75 17.16
CA ASN A 377 -22.44 -7.21 15.79
C ASN A 377 -21.78 -8.59 15.64
N PRO A 378 -22.53 -9.71 15.79
CA PRO A 378 -21.96 -11.06 15.71
C PRO A 378 -21.37 -11.40 14.33
N LYS A 379 -21.70 -10.64 13.29
CA LYS A 379 -21.19 -10.81 11.92
C LYS A 379 -20.01 -9.90 11.60
N SER A 380 -19.56 -9.09 12.55
CA SER A 380 -18.41 -8.22 12.38
C SER A 380 -17.19 -9.04 11.94
N ARG A 381 -16.55 -8.56 10.87
CA ARG A 381 -15.29 -9.12 10.36
C ARG A 381 -14.06 -8.42 10.93
N MET A 382 -14.22 -7.59 11.97
CA MET A 382 -13.10 -6.85 12.56
C MET A 382 -12.01 -7.80 13.06
N GLU A 383 -10.79 -7.61 12.55
CA GLU A 383 -9.57 -8.35 12.88
C GLU A 383 -8.60 -7.47 13.66
N GLU A 384 -8.51 -6.18 13.35
CA GLU A 384 -7.60 -5.25 14.01
C GLU A 384 -8.29 -3.92 14.32
N LEU A 385 -8.22 -3.52 15.59
CA LEU A 385 -8.59 -2.19 16.06
C LEU A 385 -7.36 -1.53 16.72
N ASP A 386 -6.77 -0.53 16.05
CA ASP A 386 -5.63 0.19 16.58
C ASP A 386 -6.05 1.45 17.34
N ILE A 387 -5.94 1.39 18.67
CA ILE A 387 -6.12 2.49 19.62
C ILE A 387 -4.86 2.64 20.49
N SER A 388 -3.68 2.42 19.92
CA SER A 388 -2.40 2.29 20.63
C SER A 388 -1.98 3.49 21.49
N ASN A 389 -2.67 4.63 21.39
CA ASN A 389 -2.45 5.80 22.24
C ASN A 389 -3.34 5.84 23.50
N VAL A 390 -4.32 4.94 23.63
CA VAL A 390 -5.24 4.88 24.77
C VAL A 390 -4.66 4.03 25.89
N LEU A 391 -4.58 4.59 27.10
CA LEU A 391 -4.30 3.85 28.33
C LEU A 391 -5.58 3.16 28.80
N VAL A 392 -5.49 1.88 29.18
CA VAL A 392 -6.65 1.05 29.55
C VAL A 392 -6.55 0.54 30.99
N THR A 393 -7.69 0.25 31.62
CA THR A 393 -7.74 -0.36 32.97
C THR A 393 -7.92 -1.86 32.92
N GLU A 394 -7.78 -2.55 34.06
CA GLU A 394 -8.16 -3.98 34.17
C GLU A 394 -9.66 -4.20 33.83
N GLN A 395 -10.53 -3.22 34.11
CA GLN A 395 -11.96 -3.33 33.77
C GLN A 395 -12.18 -3.34 32.25
N PHE A 396 -11.46 -2.49 31.51
CA PHE A 396 -11.50 -2.50 30.05
C PHE A 396 -11.08 -3.86 29.49
N VAL A 397 -10.02 -4.46 30.02
CA VAL A 397 -9.57 -5.78 29.56
C VAL A 397 -10.62 -6.85 29.82
N LYS A 398 -11.30 -6.83 30.97
CA LYS A 398 -12.42 -7.76 31.23
C LYS A 398 -13.57 -7.59 30.23
N VAL A 399 -13.87 -6.35 29.85
CA VAL A 399 -14.86 -6.09 28.80
C VAL A 399 -14.39 -6.68 27.47
N LEU A 400 -13.15 -6.38 27.07
CA LEU A 400 -12.53 -6.86 25.84
C LEU A 400 -12.46 -8.39 25.76
N ASP A 401 -12.22 -9.07 26.88
CA ASP A 401 -12.27 -10.54 26.95
C ASP A 401 -13.64 -11.06 26.54
N GLY A 402 -14.71 -10.41 27.01
CA GLY A 402 -16.08 -10.73 26.62
C GLY A 402 -16.43 -10.35 25.18
N VAL A 403 -15.77 -9.35 24.58
CA VAL A 403 -15.92 -9.01 23.15
C VAL A 403 -15.32 -10.12 22.29
N CYS A 404 -14.07 -10.48 22.58
CA CYS A 404 -13.35 -11.45 21.79
C CYS A 404 -13.74 -12.91 22.08
N ALA A 405 -14.53 -13.17 23.12
CA ALA A 405 -15.25 -14.45 23.24
C ALA A 405 -16.25 -14.63 22.08
N VAL A 406 -16.83 -13.53 21.58
CA VAL A 406 -17.70 -13.51 20.39
C VAL A 406 -16.86 -13.39 19.11
N HIS A 407 -15.81 -12.55 19.14
CA HIS A 407 -14.92 -12.28 18.00
C HIS A 407 -13.47 -12.71 18.29
N PRO A 408 -13.15 -14.02 18.25
CA PRO A 408 -11.82 -14.54 18.62
C PRO A 408 -10.70 -14.08 17.68
N GLN A 409 -11.02 -13.62 16.47
CA GLN A 409 -10.07 -13.07 15.50
C GLN A 409 -9.62 -11.64 15.84
N LEU A 410 -10.40 -10.89 16.64
CA LEU A 410 -10.15 -9.48 16.93
C LEU A 410 -8.91 -9.28 17.81
N ASP A 411 -7.98 -8.46 17.33
CA ASP A 411 -6.88 -7.88 18.10
C ASP A 411 -7.12 -6.39 18.33
N VAL A 412 -6.92 -5.95 19.57
CA VAL A 412 -7.06 -4.53 19.94
C VAL A 412 -5.73 -4.04 20.46
N LEU A 413 -5.12 -3.11 19.74
CA LEU A 413 -3.84 -2.51 20.12
C LEU A 413 -4.11 -1.28 21.00
N TYR A 414 -3.53 -1.25 22.20
CA TYR A 414 -3.66 -0.17 23.17
C TYR A 414 -2.31 0.11 23.85
N LYS A 415 -2.12 1.32 24.42
CA LYS A 415 -0.83 1.80 24.93
C LYS A 415 -0.27 0.94 26.07
N GLY A 416 -1.12 0.58 27.02
CA GLY A 416 -0.73 -0.16 28.21
C GLY A 416 -1.81 -0.15 29.30
N LEU A 417 -1.57 -0.94 30.35
CA LEU A 417 -2.48 -1.11 31.48
C LEU A 417 -2.14 -0.13 32.62
N GLN A 418 -3.13 0.60 33.09
CA GLN A 418 -3.01 1.48 34.25
C GLN A 418 -3.17 0.67 35.56
N GLY A 419 -2.19 0.74 36.46
CA GLY A 419 -2.30 0.24 37.84
C GLY A 419 -1.82 -1.18 38.14
N LEU A 420 -0.94 -1.80 37.34
CA LEU A 420 -0.43 -3.14 37.60
C LEU A 420 0.68 -3.21 38.67
N SER A 421 0.57 -4.17 39.58
CA SER A 421 1.65 -4.62 40.49
C SER A 421 2.59 -5.62 39.81
N SER A 422 3.88 -5.54 40.13
CA SER A 422 5.04 -6.20 39.50
C SER A 422 5.01 -7.74 39.42
N LYS A 423 4.05 -8.43 40.05
CA LYS A 423 3.93 -9.91 40.04
C LYS A 423 3.04 -10.45 38.91
N LYS A 424 2.02 -9.72 38.46
CA LYS A 424 1.16 -10.13 37.32
C LYS A 424 1.89 -10.01 35.98
N THR A 425 2.87 -9.11 35.88
CA THR A 425 3.71 -8.88 34.70
C THR A 425 4.61 -10.07 34.35
N ALA A 426 5.05 -10.88 35.31
CA ALA A 426 5.94 -12.02 35.06
C ALA A 426 5.28 -13.17 34.27
N SER A 427 3.99 -13.44 34.51
CA SER A 427 3.21 -14.47 33.79
C SER A 427 2.99 -14.10 32.31
N LEU A 428 2.69 -12.81 32.06
CA LEU A 428 2.50 -12.24 30.72
C LEU A 428 3.76 -12.31 29.85
N TRP A 429 4.95 -12.32 30.48
CA TRP A 429 6.25 -12.27 29.80
C TRP A 429 6.84 -13.63 29.41
N THR A 430 6.14 -14.73 29.69
CA THR A 430 6.64 -16.06 29.30
C THR A 430 6.66 -16.15 27.77
N ASN A 431 7.83 -16.48 27.20
CA ASN A 431 8.00 -16.54 25.75
C ASN A 431 7.04 -17.58 25.13
N PRO A 432 6.15 -17.20 24.20
CA PRO A 432 5.17 -18.11 23.59
C PRO A 432 5.81 -19.35 22.96
N MET A 433 6.99 -19.18 22.35
CA MET A 433 7.75 -20.28 21.75
C MET A 433 8.11 -21.35 22.77
N LYS A 434 8.47 -20.95 23.99
CA LYS A 434 8.82 -21.91 25.06
C LYS A 434 7.60 -22.68 25.55
N LEU A 435 6.43 -22.03 25.62
CA LEU A 435 5.19 -22.70 26.03
C LEU A 435 4.80 -23.78 25.01
N ILE A 436 4.92 -23.46 23.73
CA ILE A 436 4.68 -24.42 22.64
C ILE A 436 5.75 -25.53 22.65
N GLN A 437 7.05 -25.19 22.83
CA GLN A 437 8.13 -26.18 22.96
C GLN A 437 7.88 -27.17 24.10
N ASN A 438 7.53 -26.68 25.29
CA ASN A 438 7.22 -27.53 26.43
C ASN A 438 6.09 -28.51 26.14
N TYR A 439 5.04 -28.07 25.44
CA TYR A 439 3.94 -28.94 25.04
C TYR A 439 4.39 -29.98 23.99
N THR A 440 5.14 -29.56 22.97
CA THR A 440 5.60 -30.46 21.90
C THR A 440 6.55 -31.52 22.44
N ASP A 441 7.42 -31.15 23.39
CA ASP A 441 8.35 -32.06 24.05
C ASP A 441 7.61 -33.06 24.94
N GLN A 442 6.58 -32.62 25.69
CA GLN A 442 5.73 -33.49 26.51
C GLN A 442 4.95 -34.50 25.66
N GLN A 443 4.42 -34.07 24.51
CA GLN A 443 3.63 -34.92 23.61
C GLN A 443 4.49 -35.68 22.59
N LYS A 444 5.80 -35.45 22.56
CA LYS A 444 6.75 -36.04 21.60
C LYS A 444 6.36 -35.82 20.13
N ILE A 445 5.77 -34.67 19.82
CA ILE A 445 5.44 -34.27 18.43
C ILE A 445 6.37 -33.14 17.98
N PRO A 446 6.75 -33.05 16.70
CA PRO A 446 7.41 -31.86 16.17
C PRO A 446 6.50 -30.62 16.28
N ALA A 447 7.05 -29.45 16.57
CA ALA A 447 6.26 -28.20 16.63
C ALA A 447 5.54 -27.86 15.32
N VAL A 448 6.14 -28.23 14.20
CA VAL A 448 5.56 -28.21 12.85
C VAL A 448 4.19 -28.90 12.83
N GLU A 449 4.05 -30.03 13.52
CA GLU A 449 2.81 -30.80 13.59
C GLU A 449 1.75 -30.13 14.49
N PHE A 450 2.19 -29.46 15.56
CA PHE A 450 1.30 -28.60 16.35
C PHE A 450 0.68 -27.49 15.48
N PHE A 451 1.49 -26.75 14.71
CA PHE A 451 0.97 -25.68 13.86
C PHE A 451 0.13 -26.20 12.69
N LYS A 452 0.50 -27.33 12.07
CA LYS A 452 -0.37 -28.01 11.10
C LYS A 452 -1.73 -28.35 11.69
N SER A 453 -1.77 -28.76 12.95
CA SER A 453 -3.03 -29.08 13.64
C SER A 453 -3.94 -27.88 13.90
N LEU A 454 -3.42 -26.64 13.78
CA LEU A 454 -4.21 -25.41 13.91
C LEU A 454 -4.94 -25.03 12.63
N ASN A 455 -4.42 -25.45 11.47
CA ASN A 455 -4.98 -25.14 10.17
C ASN A 455 -5.79 -26.34 9.65
N PRO A 456 -7.13 -26.24 9.48
CA PRO A 456 -7.95 -27.33 8.97
C PRO A 456 -7.52 -27.86 7.60
N SER A 457 -6.88 -27.01 6.78
CA SER A 457 -6.35 -27.41 5.46
C SER A 457 -5.02 -28.17 5.52
N GLY A 458 -4.38 -28.24 6.70
CA GLY A 458 -3.04 -28.81 6.88
C GLY A 458 -1.90 -27.98 6.29
N SER A 459 -2.19 -26.81 5.70
CA SER A 459 -1.21 -25.90 5.13
C SER A 459 -0.40 -25.16 6.22
N MET A 460 0.85 -24.83 5.89
CA MET A 460 1.74 -24.03 6.76
C MET A 460 1.54 -22.52 6.68
N ILE A 461 0.59 -22.11 5.84
CA ILE A 461 0.22 -20.72 5.62
C ILE A 461 -1.26 -20.60 5.91
N MET A 462 -1.63 -19.62 6.73
CA MET A 462 -3.03 -19.29 7.00
C MET A 462 -3.21 -17.79 7.29
N PRO A 463 -4.43 -17.25 7.12
CA PRO A 463 -4.74 -15.86 7.48
C PRO A 463 -4.46 -15.56 8.95
N VAL A 464 -3.99 -14.35 9.26
CA VAL A 464 -3.67 -13.91 10.63
C VAL A 464 -4.89 -14.02 11.56
N GLY A 465 -6.07 -13.60 11.10
CA GLY A 465 -7.31 -13.71 11.88
C GLY A 465 -7.64 -15.16 12.26
N ASP A 466 -7.49 -16.09 11.31
CA ASP A 466 -7.70 -17.53 11.53
C ASP A 466 -6.63 -18.10 12.47
N PHE A 467 -5.38 -17.68 12.34
CA PHE A 467 -4.29 -18.07 13.24
C PHE A 467 -4.57 -17.61 14.68
N ARG A 468 -4.96 -16.34 14.87
CA ARG A 468 -5.33 -15.79 16.19
C ARG A 468 -6.47 -16.60 16.80
N LYS A 469 -7.52 -16.84 16.02
CA LYS A 469 -8.66 -17.66 16.43
C LYS A 469 -8.23 -19.06 16.84
N ALA A 470 -7.45 -19.75 16.01
CA ALA A 470 -6.98 -21.11 16.30
C ALA A 470 -6.10 -21.16 17.56
N MET A 471 -5.18 -20.21 17.73
CA MET A 471 -4.29 -20.13 18.90
C MET A 471 -5.02 -19.83 20.20
N ILE A 472 -6.11 -19.07 20.16
CA ILE A 472 -6.92 -18.77 21.35
C ILE A 472 -7.94 -19.87 21.65
N GLN A 473 -8.46 -20.56 20.63
CA GLN A 473 -9.46 -21.62 20.81
C GLN A 473 -8.85 -22.99 21.16
N GLN A 474 -7.59 -23.24 20.81
CA GLN A 474 -6.91 -24.47 21.20
C GLN A 474 -6.74 -24.53 22.73
N ASN A 475 -6.86 -25.74 23.28
CA ASN A 475 -6.76 -26.02 24.72
C ASN A 475 -5.44 -26.73 25.11
N LYS A 476 -4.50 -26.84 24.16
CA LYS A 476 -3.26 -27.61 24.28
C LYS A 476 -2.16 -26.81 24.98
N VAL A 477 -2.00 -25.54 24.59
CA VAL A 477 -0.96 -24.63 25.06
C VAL A 477 -1.62 -23.42 25.75
N PRO A 478 -1.34 -23.15 27.03
CA PRO A 478 -1.90 -22.00 27.72
C PRO A 478 -1.24 -20.71 27.23
N ILE A 479 -1.82 -20.06 26.23
CA ILE A 479 -1.30 -18.85 25.61
C ILE A 479 -2.33 -17.71 25.70
N ASN A 480 -1.86 -16.51 26.06
CA ASN A 480 -2.70 -15.31 26.08
C ASN A 480 -2.57 -14.50 24.78
N ARG A 481 -3.46 -13.50 24.57
CA ARG A 481 -3.47 -12.69 23.35
C ARG A 481 -2.18 -11.91 23.11
N TYR A 482 -1.58 -11.37 24.16
CA TYR A 482 -0.30 -10.66 24.05
C TYR A 482 0.79 -11.60 23.51
N GLN A 483 0.83 -12.83 24.02
CA GLN A 483 1.77 -13.86 23.57
C GLN A 483 1.48 -14.32 22.14
N VAL A 484 0.21 -14.42 21.72
CA VAL A 484 -0.13 -14.68 20.30
C VAL A 484 0.37 -13.56 19.40
N ARG A 485 0.23 -12.30 19.82
CA ARG A 485 0.75 -11.15 19.08
C ARG A 485 2.28 -11.16 18.98
N GLU A 486 2.98 -11.45 20.07
CA GLU A 486 4.44 -11.59 20.05
C GLU A 486 4.89 -12.79 19.20
N LEU A 487 4.11 -13.87 19.16
CA LEU A 487 4.36 -15.00 18.28
C LEU A 487 4.20 -14.61 16.80
N LEU A 488 3.14 -13.88 16.44
CA LEU A 488 2.93 -13.37 15.08
C LEU A 488 4.09 -12.49 14.61
N LYS A 489 4.58 -11.59 15.47
CA LYS A 489 5.77 -10.77 15.16
C LYS A 489 7.01 -11.60 14.85
N LYS A 490 7.19 -12.74 15.54
CA LYS A 490 8.32 -13.64 15.34
C LYS A 490 8.18 -14.53 14.11
N LEU A 491 6.96 -14.97 13.80
CA LEU A 491 6.68 -15.79 12.63
C LEU A 491 6.76 -14.98 11.32
N GLY A 492 6.66 -13.66 11.41
CA GLY A 492 6.72 -12.77 10.26
C GLY A 492 5.41 -12.79 9.49
N GLU A 493 4.60 -11.74 9.65
CA GLU A 493 3.39 -11.56 8.85
C GLU A 493 3.76 -11.00 7.48
N LYS A 494 3.23 -11.62 6.41
CA LYS A 494 3.32 -11.08 5.05
C LYS A 494 1.92 -11.02 4.44
N LYS A 495 1.47 -9.81 4.12
CA LYS A 495 0.18 -9.54 3.45
C LYS A 495 -1.04 -10.13 4.20
N GLY A 496 -1.07 -10.11 5.54
CA GLY A 496 -2.17 -10.68 6.33
C GLY A 496 -2.16 -12.22 6.44
N MET A 497 -1.10 -12.86 5.96
CA MET A 497 -0.87 -14.29 6.08
C MET A 497 0.31 -14.55 7.03
N VAL A 498 0.21 -15.62 7.81
CA VAL A 498 1.27 -16.11 8.69
C VAL A 498 1.86 -17.36 8.07
N ASP A 499 3.18 -17.38 7.92
CA ASP A 499 3.92 -18.55 7.44
C ASP A 499 4.81 -19.10 8.57
N PHE A 500 4.49 -20.31 9.01
CA PHE A 500 5.22 -21.02 10.06
C PHE A 500 6.05 -22.19 9.53
N SER A 501 6.31 -22.24 8.22
CA SER A 501 7.17 -23.27 7.59
C SER A 501 8.65 -23.16 7.96
N HIS A 502 9.17 -21.94 8.20
CA HIS A 502 10.61 -21.68 8.34
C HIS A 502 11.08 -21.20 9.72
N HIS A 503 10.16 -20.98 10.69
CA HIS A 503 10.46 -20.20 11.90
C HIS A 503 10.63 -21.00 13.20
N TRP A 504 11.09 -22.25 13.16
CA TRP A 504 11.26 -23.05 14.38
C TRP A 504 12.71 -23.46 14.69
N PRO A 505 13.26 -23.10 15.88
CA PRO A 505 14.53 -23.65 16.33
C PRO A 505 14.32 -25.13 16.68
N GLY A 506 14.76 -26.01 15.77
CA GLY A 506 14.57 -27.46 15.88
C GLY A 506 14.96 -28.25 14.62
N CYS A 507 15.10 -27.62 13.45
CA CYS A 507 15.88 -28.20 12.36
C CYS A 507 17.37 -28.05 12.70
N GLY A 508 18.05 -29.18 12.92
CA GLY A 508 19.38 -29.23 13.51
C GLY A 508 20.40 -28.31 12.84
N MET A 509 20.83 -27.28 13.56
CA MET A 509 22.19 -26.71 13.58
C MET A 509 22.32 -25.81 14.82
N LEU A 510 22.48 -26.43 16.00
CA LEU A 510 23.06 -25.75 17.15
C LEU A 510 24.58 -25.75 16.98
N LYS A 511 25.12 -24.78 16.23
CA LYS A 511 26.47 -24.26 16.47
C LYS A 511 26.51 -22.76 16.15
N GLY A 512 26.64 -21.96 17.20
CA GLY A 512 27.26 -20.64 17.08
C GLY A 512 26.34 -19.44 17.24
N VAL A 513 25.65 -19.31 18.38
CA VAL A 513 25.42 -17.96 18.94
C VAL A 513 25.86 -18.00 20.40
N LYS A 514 27.00 -17.37 20.66
CA LYS A 514 27.55 -17.21 22.00
C LYS A 514 26.52 -16.48 22.86
N ASN A 515 26.29 -17.02 24.05
CA ASN A 515 25.66 -16.33 25.17
C ASN A 515 26.41 -14.99 25.42
N ASN A 516 25.80 -13.87 25.06
CA ASN A 516 26.03 -12.62 25.75
C ASN A 516 24.80 -12.36 26.62
N VAL A 517 24.80 -12.99 27.79
CA VAL A 517 23.97 -12.56 28.91
C VAL A 517 24.67 -11.34 29.50
N THR A 518 24.24 -10.14 29.12
CA THR A 518 24.36 -8.98 30.01
C THR A 518 23.08 -8.94 30.83
N SER A 519 23.17 -9.47 32.05
CA SER A 519 22.19 -9.26 33.09
C SER A 519 22.16 -7.78 33.45
N TYR A 520 21.15 -7.04 32.98
CA TYR A 520 20.83 -5.74 33.56
C TYR A 520 19.92 -5.98 34.77
N THR A 521 20.45 -5.71 35.96
CA THR A 521 19.66 -5.65 37.19
C THR A 521 18.75 -4.43 37.18
N VAL A 522 17.60 -4.55 37.85
CA VAL A 522 16.48 -3.59 37.91
C VAL A 522 16.86 -2.24 38.55
N GLU A 523 18.11 -2.04 38.99
CA GLU A 523 18.59 -0.78 39.58
C GLU A 523 19.13 0.23 38.54
N GLN A 524 19.34 -0.15 37.28
CA GLN A 524 19.88 0.77 36.25
C GLN A 524 18.84 1.41 35.31
N LEU A 525 17.56 1.03 35.41
CA LEU A 525 16.45 1.68 34.65
C LEU A 525 15.77 2.82 35.43
N GLY A 526 16.30 3.19 36.60
CA GLY A 526 15.74 4.22 37.49
C GLY A 526 16.31 5.64 37.34
N GLN A 527 17.16 5.93 36.35
CA GLN A 527 17.85 7.23 36.26
C GLN A 527 17.71 8.00 34.93
N ALA A 528 16.69 7.71 34.11
CA ALA A 528 16.37 8.53 32.95
C ALA A 528 14.88 8.91 32.90
N MET A 529 14.43 9.66 33.92
CA MET A 529 13.26 10.53 33.83
C MET A 529 13.67 11.91 34.36
N PRO A 530 13.69 12.98 33.53
CA PRO A 530 13.45 14.30 34.06
C PRO A 530 11.97 14.39 34.43
N VAL A 531 11.75 14.61 35.70
CA VAL A 531 10.53 15.12 36.31
C VAL A 531 10.01 16.32 35.50
N LEU A 532 8.73 16.28 35.12
CA LEU A 532 7.92 17.48 34.88
C LEU A 532 6.47 17.13 35.26
N CYS A 533 6.26 17.07 36.58
CA CYS A 533 5.00 17.50 37.18
C CYS A 533 5.08 19.02 37.36
N MET A 534 4.36 19.76 36.51
CA MET A 534 3.50 20.91 36.84
C MET A 534 2.76 21.33 35.58
#